data_AF-A0A7Y3L7Q7-F1
#
_entry.id   AF-A0A7Y3L7Q7-F1
#
_cell.length_a   1.000
_cell.length_b   1.000
_cell.length_c   1.000
_cell.angle_alpha   90.00
_cell.angle_beta   90.00
_cell.angle_gamma   90.00
#
_symmetry.space_group_name_H-M   'P 1'
#
loop_
_entity.id
_entity.type
_entity.pdbx_description
1 polymer ?
#
loop_
_entity_poly.entity_id
_entity_poly.type
_entity_poly.pdbx_seq_one_letter_code
_entity_poly.pdbx_strand_id
1 'polypeptide(L)' 'MGPQLVETDSRSRVVLPGHANERFLARENADGSILLEPARVVSDAQHEYDNSPDLRELLDRAASSEHSTARRRRI' A
#
# COMPACT_ATOMS: atom_id res chain seq x y z
N MET A 1 10.18 -9.27 20.27
CA MET A 1 9.83 -10.69 19.98
C MET A 1 11.08 -11.36 19.43
N GLY A 2 11.37 -12.58 19.85
CA GLY A 2 12.52 -13.34 19.37
C GLY A 2 12.22 -14.05 18.03
N PRO A 3 13.22 -14.71 17.44
CA PRO A 3 13.01 -15.53 16.25
C PRO A 3 12.03 -16.66 16.55
N GLN A 4 11.13 -16.93 15.60
CA GLN A 4 10.19 -18.04 15.67
C GLN A 4 10.45 -18.99 14.49
N LEU A 5 10.51 -20.29 14.78
CA LEU A 5 10.60 -21.31 13.75
C LEU A 5 9.24 -21.45 13.06
N VAL A 6 9.25 -21.45 11.73
CA VAL A 6 8.09 -21.69 10.87
C VAL A 6 8.47 -22.73 9.82
N GLU A 7 7.49 -23.46 9.31
CA GLU A 7 7.67 -24.51 8.31
C GLU A 7 6.66 -24.33 7.17
N THR A 8 7.05 -24.71 5.96
CA THR A 8 6.16 -24.69 4.81
C THR A 8 5.33 -25.97 4.73
N ASP A 9 4.07 -25.85 4.30
CA ASP A 9 3.22 -27.01 4.04
C ASP A 9 3.48 -27.64 2.66
N SER A 10 2.76 -28.72 2.34
CA SER A 10 2.83 -29.43 1.05
C SER A 10 2.45 -28.58 -0.17
N ARG A 11 1.96 -27.36 0.02
CA ARG A 11 1.59 -26.40 -1.02
C ARG A 11 2.54 -25.20 -1.05
N SER A 12 3.70 -25.30 -0.40
CA SER A 12 4.70 -24.24 -0.30
C SER A 12 4.18 -22.95 0.36
N ARG A 13 3.23 -23.08 1.30
CA ARG A 13 2.71 -21.95 2.08
C ARG A 13 3.35 -21.93 3.45
N VAL A 14 3.61 -20.74 3.99
CA VAL A 14 4.03 -20.53 5.37
C VAL A 14 2.97 -19.74 6.12
N VAL A 15 2.70 -20.12 7.37
CA VAL A 15 1.85 -19.34 8.27
C VAL A 15 2.73 -18.38 9.04
N LEU A 16 2.35 -17.10 9.09
CA LEU A 16 3.02 -16.05 9.86
C LEU A 16 2.18 -15.74 11.12
N PRO A 17 2.52 -16.30 12.29
CA PRO A 17 1.69 -16.14 13.49
C PRO A 17 1.61 -14.68 13.93
N GLY A 18 0.40 -14.23 14.25
CA GLY A 18 0.14 -12.84 14.64
C GLY A 18 -0.09 -11.88 13.48
N HIS A 19 0.00 -12.33 12.23
CA HIS A 19 -0.32 -11.53 11.04
C HIS A 19 -1.66 -11.94 10.43
N ALA A 20 -2.46 -10.96 10.01
CA ALA A 20 -3.71 -11.22 9.30
C ALA A 20 -3.43 -11.61 7.83
N ASN A 21 -4.48 -11.79 7.03
CA ASN A 21 -4.34 -11.95 5.58
C ASN A 21 -3.90 -10.61 4.96
N GLU A 22 -2.58 -10.43 4.86
CA GLU A 22 -1.91 -9.23 4.40
C GLU A 22 -1.05 -9.52 3.17
N ARG A 23 -0.73 -8.48 2.40
CA ARG A 23 0.13 -8.59 1.21
C ARG A 23 1.54 -8.15 1.56
N PHE A 24 2.52 -8.86 1.02
CA PHE A 24 3.93 -8.55 1.20
C PHE A 24 4.65 -8.56 -0.14
N LEU A 25 5.64 -7.67 -0.29
CA LEU A 25 6.71 -7.82 -1.27
C LEU A 25 7.71 -8.81 -0.68
N ALA A 26 7.98 -9.87 -1.42
CA ALA A 26 9.00 -10.86 -1.05
C ALA A 26 10.29 -10.59 -1.82
N ARG A 27 11.40 -10.51 -1.10
CA ARG A 27 12.74 -10.41 -1.67
C ARG A 27 13.62 -11.51 -1.09
N GLU A 28 14.29 -12.25 -1.96
CA GLU A 28 15.36 -13.16 -1.56
C GLU A 28 16.69 -12.40 -1.60
N ASN A 29 17.40 -12.42 -0.47
CA ASN A 29 18.71 -11.79 -0.33
C ASN A 29 19.81 -12.78 -0.73
N ALA A 30 21.01 -12.26 -1.00
CA ALA A 30 22.15 -13.08 -1.42
C ALA A 30 22.62 -14.11 -0.36
N ASP A 31 22.28 -13.88 0.91
CA ASP A 31 22.56 -14.80 2.02
C ASP A 31 21.49 -15.91 2.18
N GLY A 32 20.51 -15.97 1.27
CA GLY A 32 19.40 -16.92 1.31
C GLY A 32 18.27 -16.53 2.26
N SER A 33 18.35 -15.37 2.92
CA SER A 33 17.24 -14.86 3.73
C SER A 33 16.10 -14.35 2.85
N ILE A 34 14.86 -14.55 3.30
CA ILE A 34 13.67 -14.00 2.67
C ILE A 34 13.17 -12.83 3.52
N LEU A 35 13.16 -11.63 2.92
CA LEU A 35 12.56 -10.44 3.50
C LEU A 35 11.13 -10.27 2.98
N LEU A 36 10.17 -10.10 3.90
CA LEU A 36 8.78 -9.80 3.60
C LEU A 36 8.46 -8.37 4.05
N GLU A 37 8.15 -7.49 3.10
CA GLU A 37 7.83 -6.09 3.37
C GLU A 37 6.32 -5.85 3.12
N PRO A 38 5.54 -5.29 4.07
CA PRO A 38 4.13 -5.02 3.87
C PRO A 38 3.87 -4.19 2.61
N ALA A 39 2.93 -4.61 1.79
CA ALA A 39 2.66 -4.03 0.49
C ALA A 39 1.20 -3.62 0.33
N ARG A 40 0.98 -2.43 -0.24
CA ARG A 40 -0.36 -1.94 -0.60
C ARG A 40 -0.41 -1.70 -2.10
N VAL A 41 -1.44 -2.24 -2.75
CA VAL A 41 -1.74 -1.93 -4.14
C VAL A 41 -2.55 -0.65 -4.16
N VAL A 42 -2.05 0.37 -4.86
CA VAL A 42 -2.70 1.67 -5.05
C VAL A 42 -2.86 1.94 -6.54
N SER A 43 -3.81 2.80 -6.91
CA SER A 43 -3.92 3.27 -8.29
C SER A 43 -2.79 4.22 -8.63
N ASP A 44 -2.50 4.39 -9.92
CA ASP A 44 -1.49 5.34 -10.39
C ASP A 44 -1.78 6.77 -9.90
N ALA A 45 -3.05 7.18 -9.91
CA ALA A 45 -3.48 8.49 -9.40
C ALA A 45 -3.21 8.65 -7.89
N GLN A 46 -3.40 7.61 -7.10
CA GLN A 46 -3.09 7.65 -5.66
C GLN A 46 -1.58 7.69 -5.44
N HIS A 47 -0.81 6.93 -6.22
CA HIS A 47 0.63 6.95 -6.16
C HIS A 47 1.20 8.35 -6.50
N GLU A 48 0.68 9.00 -7.54
CA GLU A 48 1.04 10.38 -7.90
C GLU A 48 0.69 11.36 -6.77
N TYR A 49 -0.54 11.28 -6.25
CA TYR A 49 -0.97 12.10 -5.11
C TYR A 49 -0.06 11.95 -3.88
N ASP A 50 0.34 10.73 -3.53
CA ASP A 50 1.17 10.47 -2.35
C ASP A 50 2.60 11.00 -2.50
N ASN A 51 3.13 10.98 -3.73
CA ASN A 51 4.53 11.32 -4.03
C ASN A 51 4.73 12.77 -4.54
N SER A 52 3.67 13.53 -4.77
CA SER A 52 3.78 14.91 -5.29
C SER A 52 3.20 15.95 -4.31
N PRO A 53 4.03 16.60 -3.47
CA PRO A 53 3.61 17.66 -2.57
C PRO A 53 2.88 18.82 -3.28
N ASP A 54 3.41 19.27 -4.42
CA ASP A 54 2.84 20.39 -5.18
C ASP A 54 1.44 20.06 -5.73
N LEU A 55 1.23 18.81 -6.14
CA LEU A 55 -0.10 18.32 -6.56
C LEU A 55 -1.09 18.38 -5.40
N ARG A 56 -0.66 17.97 -4.20
CA ARG A 56 -1.51 18.04 -3.00
C ARG A 56 -1.87 19.49 -2.66
N GLU A 57 -0.91 20.41 -2.73
CA GLU A 57 -1.16 21.83 -2.47
C GLU A 57 -2.14 22.43 -3.51
N LEU A 58 -1.96 22.09 -4.79
CA LEU A 58 -2.86 22.53 -5.85
C LEU A 58 -4.28 22.02 -5.63
N LEU A 59 -4.44 20.74 -5.30
CA LEU A 59 -5.74 20.12 -5.04
C LEU A 59 -6.41 20.71 -3.80
N ASP A 60 -5.64 20.97 -2.74
CA ASP A 60 -6.15 21.58 -1.49
C ASP A 60 -6.62 23.02 -1.71
N ARG A 61 -5.84 23.81 -2.47
CA ARG A 61 -6.21 25.16 -2.88
C ARG A 61 -7.47 25.16 -3.75
N ALA A 62 -7.56 24.24 -4.70
CA ALA A 62 -8.73 24.11 -5.56
C ALA A 62 -9.98 23.73 -4.75
N ALA A 63 -9.86 22.79 -3.81
CA ALA A 63 -10.95 22.39 -2.92
C ALA A 63 -11.44 23.52 -2.02
N SER A 64 -10.52 24.39 -1.57
CA SER A 64 -10.81 25.54 -0.71
C SER A 64 -11.34 26.77 -1.46
N SER A 65 -11.28 26.78 -2.80
CA SER A 65 -11.77 27.90 -3.59
C SER A 65 -13.31 27.90 -3.69
N GLU A 66 -13.92 29.09 -3.60
CA GLU A 66 -15.38 29.30 -3.63
C GLU A 66 -16.07 28.84 -4.93
N HIS A 67 -15.29 28.43 -5.95
CA HIS A 67 -15.78 27.96 -7.25
C HIS A 67 -16.17 26.46 -7.25
N SER A 68 -16.18 25.79 -6.10
CA SER A 68 -16.49 24.36 -5.95
C SER A 68 -17.99 24.04 -5.89
N THR A 69 -18.86 24.70 -6.67
CA THR A 69 -20.29 24.32 -6.75
C THR A 69 -20.84 24.28 -8.19
N ALA A 70 -20.27 23.43 -9.04
CA ALA A 70 -21.02 22.88 -10.17
C ALA A 70 -21.72 21.57 -9.75
N ARG A 71 -22.83 21.70 -9.01
CA ARG A 71 -23.75 20.60 -8.70
C ARG A 71 -24.27 20.00 -10.02
N ARG A 72 -23.70 18.87 -10.47
CA ARG A 72 -24.26 18.09 -11.58
C ARG A 72 -25.66 17.61 -11.19
N ARG A 73 -26.70 18.30 -11.68
CA ARG A 73 -28.05 17.73 -11.75
C ARG A 73 -27.97 16.57 -12.75
N ARG A 74 -28.07 15.33 -12.25
CA ARG A 74 -28.45 14.20 -13.09
C ARG A 74 -29.93 14.38 -13.47
N ILE A 75 -30.20 14.33 -14.77
CA ILE A 75 -31.54 14.19 -15.34
C ILE A 75 -31.75 12.70 -15.60
#